data_AF-A0A370K365-F1
#
_entry.id   AF-A0A370K365-F1
#
_cell.length_a   1.000
_cell.length_b   1.000
_cell.length_c   1.000
_cell.angle_alpha   90.00
_cell.angle_beta   90.00
_cell.angle_gamma   90.00
#
_symmetry.space_group_name_H-M   'P 1'
#
loop_
_entity.id
_entity.type
_entity.pdbx_description
1 polymer ?
#
loop_
_entity_poly.entity_id
_entity_poly.type
_entity_poly.pdbx_seq_one_letter_code
_entity_poly.pdbx_strand_id
1 'polypeptide(L)' 'MSMADDSLLQRLTELEVRLTFIDDTVNELASADAELSMRIAALEEVIRGLRSELSSLRSAQGHDPHSEPPPPHY' A
#
# COMPACT_ATOMS: atom_id res chain seq x y z
N MET A 1 -21.50 29.11 -41.46
CA MET A 1 -20.72 29.03 -40.20
C MET A 1 -20.11 30.38 -39.94
N SER A 2 -20.30 30.92 -38.72
CA SER A 2 -19.60 32.13 -38.29
C SER A 2 -18.15 31.76 -37.92
N MET A 3 -17.19 32.66 -38.10
CA MET A 3 -15.81 32.48 -37.59
C MET A 3 -15.76 32.17 -36.09
N ALA A 4 -16.76 32.61 -35.32
CA ALA A 4 -16.90 32.28 -33.90
C ALA A 4 -17.23 30.79 -33.68
N ASP A 5 -18.03 30.18 -34.56
CA ASP A 5 -18.38 28.76 -34.47
C ASP A 5 -17.16 27.89 -34.76
N ASP A 6 -16.36 28.27 -35.78
CA ASP A 6 -15.14 27.53 -36.14
C ASP A 6 -14.09 27.57 -35.02
N SER A 7 -13.96 28.73 -34.33
CA SER A 7 -13.08 28.85 -33.16
C SER A 7 -13.54 28.00 -31.98
N LEU A 8 -14.84 27.93 -31.72
CA LEU A 8 -15.41 27.08 -30.67
C LEU A 8 -15.22 25.60 -30.97
N LEU A 9 -15.43 25.18 -32.21
CA LEU A 9 -15.19 23.80 -32.65
C LEU A 9 -13.73 23.40 -32.46
N GLN A 10 -12.78 24.27 -32.85
CA GLN A 10 -11.36 24.01 -32.66
C GLN A 10 -10.99 23.83 -31.17
N ARG A 11 -11.53 24.68 -30.29
CA ARG A 11 -11.30 24.57 -28.84
C ARG A 11 -11.94 23.31 -28.27
N LEU A 12 -13.10 22.91 -28.76
CA LEU A 12 -13.76 21.68 -28.34
C LEU A 12 -12.91 20.46 -28.73
N THR A 13 -12.43 20.39 -29.98
CA THR A 13 -11.51 19.31 -30.41
C THR A 13 -10.27 19.25 -29.55
N GLU A 14 -9.66 20.39 -29.21
CA GLU A 14 -8.48 20.43 -28.34
C GLU A 14 -8.78 19.93 -26.92
N LEU A 15 -9.95 20.28 -26.38
CA LEU A 15 -10.39 19.80 -25.07
C LEU A 15 -10.69 18.30 -25.08
N GLU A 16 -11.29 17.75 -26.13
CA GLU A 16 -11.54 16.32 -26.28
C GLU A 16 -10.24 15.52 -26.30
N VAL A 17 -9.23 16.00 -27.04
CA VAL A 17 -7.90 15.40 -27.06
C VAL A 17 -7.28 15.44 -25.65
N ARG A 18 -7.28 16.60 -25.00
CA ARG A 18 -6.74 16.74 -23.63
C ARG A 18 -7.46 15.85 -22.63
N LEU A 19 -8.78 15.72 -22.74
CA LEU A 19 -9.57 14.87 -21.86
C LEU A 19 -9.17 13.40 -22.03
N THR A 20 -9.02 12.93 -23.28
CA THR A 20 -8.57 11.57 -23.57
C THR A 20 -7.21 11.28 -22.91
N PHE A 21 -6.25 12.20 -23.02
CA PHE A 21 -4.95 12.04 -22.36
C PHE A 21 -5.04 12.01 -20.83
N ILE A 22 -5.93 12.82 -20.25
CA ILE A 22 -6.15 12.83 -18.79
C ILE A 22 -6.75 11.50 -18.35
N ASP A 23 -7.74 10.98 -19.09
CA ASP A 23 -8.38 9.69 -18.77
C ASP A 23 -7.35 8.56 -18.82
N ASP A 24 -6.48 8.53 -19.84
CA ASP A 24 -5.38 7.55 -19.93
C ASP A 24 -4.42 7.67 -18.73
N THR A 25 -4.00 8.91 -18.40
CA THR A 25 -3.11 9.17 -17.26
C THR A 25 -3.72 8.73 -15.92
N VAL A 26 -5.02 8.97 -15.73
CA VAL A 26 -5.75 8.55 -14.52
C VAL A 26 -5.81 7.03 -14.43
N ASN A 27 -6.04 6.33 -15.54
CA ASN A 27 -6.06 4.87 -15.57
C ASN A 27 -4.67 4.28 -15.22
N GLU A 28 -3.60 4.85 -15.78
CA GLU A 28 -2.24 4.45 -15.44
C GLU A 28 -1.92 4.68 -13.95
N LEU A 29 -2.32 5.84 -13.41
CA LEU A 29 -2.13 6.15 -12.00
C LEU A 29 -2.91 5.20 -11.08
N ALA A 30 -4.16 4.88 -11.43
CA ALA A 30 -4.98 3.93 -10.69
C ALA A 30 -4.36 2.52 -10.69
N SER A 31 -3.77 2.09 -11.82
CA SER A 31 -3.04 0.82 -11.89
C SER A 31 -1.81 0.81 -11.00
N ALA A 32 -1.04 1.91 -10.99
CA ALA A 32 0.15 2.03 -10.15
C ALA A 32 -0.22 2.06 -8.65
N ASP A 33 -1.31 2.73 -8.27
CA ASP A 33 -1.81 2.76 -6.90
C ASP A 33 -2.23 1.37 -6.40
N ALA A 34 -2.90 0.59 -7.25
CA ALA A 34 -3.26 -0.79 -6.94
C ALA A 34 -2.01 -1.67 -6.70
N GLU A 35 -0.98 -1.53 -7.53
CA GLU A 35 0.29 -2.24 -7.37
C GLU A 35 0.97 -1.88 -6.04
N LEU A 36 1.05 -0.59 -5.73
CA LEU A 36 1.64 -0.10 -4.48
C LEU A 36 0.85 -0.60 -3.27
N SER A 37 -0.48 -0.60 -3.33
CA SER A 37 -1.35 -1.11 -2.27
C SER A 37 -1.09 -2.59 -1.99
N MET A 38 -0.95 -3.42 -3.02
CA MET A 38 -0.59 -4.83 -2.87
C MET A 38 0.80 -5.00 -2.25
N ARG A 39 1.78 -4.20 -2.68
CA ARG A 39 3.14 -4.24 -2.15
C ARG A 39 3.20 -3.84 -0.68
N ILE A 40 2.44 -2.81 -0.28
CA ILE A 40 2.33 -2.39 1.12
C ILE A 40 1.72 -3.52 1.95
N ALA A 41 0.63 -4.12 1.51
CA ALA A 41 0.00 -5.23 2.23
C ALA A 41 0.98 -6.41 2.43
N ALA A 42 1.77 -6.75 1.42
CA ALA A 42 2.81 -7.77 1.51
C ALA A 42 3.91 -7.40 2.52
N LEU A 43 4.37 -6.15 2.53
CA LEU A 43 5.38 -5.67 3.47
C LEU A 43 4.86 -5.66 4.92
N GLU A 44 3.60 -5.30 5.12
CA GLU A 44 2.97 -5.37 6.44
C GLU A 44 2.94 -6.79 6.97
N GLU A 45 2.67 -7.78 6.11
CA GLU A 45 2.67 -9.19 6.50
C GLU A 45 4.06 -9.67 6.89
N VAL A 46 5.09 -9.30 6.12
CA VAL A 46 6.49 -9.58 6.46
C VAL A 46 6.85 -8.98 7.82
N ILE A 47 6.46 -7.73 8.09
CA ILE A 47 6.71 -7.07 9.37
C ILE A 47 6.00 -7.81 10.52
N ARG A 48 4.75 -8.24 10.33
CA ARG A 48 4.01 -9.03 11.32
C ARG A 48 4.72 -10.36 11.60
N GLY A 49 5.17 -11.06 10.56
CA GLY A 49 5.95 -12.30 10.67
C GLY A 49 7.22 -12.11 11.51
N LEU A 50 8.04 -11.10 11.16
CA LEU A 50 9.28 -10.79 11.89
C LEU A 50 9.03 -10.46 13.37
N ARG A 51 7.94 -9.74 13.69
CA ARG A 51 7.56 -9.44 15.08
C ARG A 51 7.19 -10.71 15.85
N SER A 52 6.49 -11.65 15.19
CA SER A 52 6.14 -12.94 15.78
C SER A 52 7.40 -13.79 16.07
N GLU A 53 8.34 -13.85 15.12
CA GLU A 53 9.62 -14.55 15.30
C GLU A 53 10.43 -13.96 16.46
N LEU A 54 10.56 -12.62 16.52
CA LEU A 54 11.26 -11.95 17.62
C LEU A 54 10.61 -12.20 18.99
N SER A 55 9.27 -12.21 19.05
CA SER A 55 8.54 -12.55 20.28
C SER A 55 8.80 -13.99 20.71
N SER A 56 8.84 -14.91 19.75
CA SER A 56 9.11 -16.33 19.98
C SER A 56 10.53 -16.54 20.51
N LEU A 57 11.53 -15.88 19.92
CA LEU A 57 12.92 -15.92 20.38
C LEU A 57 13.08 -15.37 21.80
N ARG A 58 12.41 -14.26 22.13
CA ARG A 58 12.42 -13.70 23.49
C ARG A 58 11.81 -14.67 24.51
N SER A 59 10.70 -15.32 24.15
CA SER A 59 10.03 -16.28 25.03
C SER A 59 10.89 -17.52 25.27
N ALA A 60 11.61 -17.98 24.25
CA ALA A 60 12.56 -19.10 24.35
C ALA A 60 13.78 -18.78 25.23
N GLN A 61 14.23 -17.52 25.29
CA GLN A 61 15.35 -17.10 26.15
C GLN A 61 14.93 -16.79 27.60
N GLY A 62 13.65 -16.51 27.85
CA GLY A 62 13.15 -16.09 29.16
C GLY A 62 12.75 -17.21 30.13
N HIS A 63 12.71 -18.47 29.70
CA HIS A 63 12.40 -19.61 30.55
C HIS A 63 13.69 -20.37 30.90
N ASP A 64 14.41 -19.92 31.93
CA ASP A 64 15.36 -20.77 32.66
C ASP A 64 14.62 -21.47 33.81
N PRO A 65 14.18 -22.73 33.65
CA PRO A 65 13.47 -23.48 34.69
C PRO A 65 14.32 -23.76 35.94
N HIS A 66 15.63 -23.46 35.92
CA HIS A 66 16.49 -23.54 37.10
C HIS A 66 16.36 -22.35 38.06
N SER A 67 15.55 -21.34 37.72
CA SER A 67 15.32 -20.14 38.54
C SER A 67 14.08 -20.22 39.44
N GLU A 68 13.37 -21.35 39.49
CA GLU A 68 12.25 -21.52 40.41
C GLU A 68 12.74 -21.78 41.85
N PRO A 69 12.32 -20.96 42.84
CA PRO A 69 12.61 -21.25 44.24
C PRO A 69 11.95 -22.58 44.64
N PRO A 70 12.62 -23.45 45.41
CA PRO A 70 12.04 -24.71 45.83
C PRO A 70 10.72 -24.48 46.59
N PRO A 71 9.72 -25.36 46.43
CA PRO A 71 8.40 -25.17 47.05
C PRO A 71 8.52 -25.04 48.57
N PRO A 72 7.72 -24.15 49.20
CA PRO A 72 7.70 -24.04 50.65
C PRO A 72 7.21 -25.34 51.27
N HIS A 73 8.02 -25.91 52.18
CA HIS A 73 7.59 -27.01 53.02
C HIS A 73 6.67 -26.46 54.13
N TYR A 74 5.39 -26.84 54.09
CA TYR A 74 4.40 -26.58 55.15
C TYR A 74 4.39 -27.71 56.18
#